data_AF-A0A1X2H7E7-F1
#
_entry.id   AF-A0A1X2H7E7-F1
#
_cell.length_a   1.000
_cell.length_b   1.000
_cell.length_c   1.000
_cell.angle_alpha   90.00
_cell.angle_beta   90.00
_cell.angle_gamma   90.00
#
_symmetry.space_group_name_H-M   'P 1'
#
loop_
_entity.id
_entity.type
_entity.pdbx_description
1 polymer ?
#
loop_
_entity_poly.entity_id
_entity_poly.type
_entity_poly.pdbx_seq_one_letter_code
_entity_poly.pdbx_strand_id
1 'polypeptide(L)'
;MLRTTLLGLTKRISSPTATLIRPFSSRPDFPFEATPSAEAQPKVETEQQKDQPSAEKNDQPPMDFLTSETISPSDLRITNETFNSLEQYQGRSIGNVTNTMSAYYRLNAILKNNNVRKELRANRHYEKPTVARRRKNIERNRKLFGAMVSKKVALIMQMKQRGM
;
A
#
# COMPACT_ATOMS: atom_id res chain seq x y z
N MET A 1 -9.78 -64.27 -62.67
CA MET A 1 -9.10 -62.95 -62.63
C MET A 1 -8.69 -62.71 -61.17
N LEU A 2 -7.38 -62.71 -60.85
CA LEU A 2 -6.54 -61.50 -60.75
C LEU A 2 -6.94 -60.52 -59.63
N ARG A 3 -6.40 -60.69 -58.41
CA ARG A 3 -5.28 -59.88 -57.87
C ARG A 3 -4.97 -60.18 -56.40
N THR A 4 -3.73 -59.87 -56.01
CA THR A 4 -3.05 -60.16 -54.74
C THR A 4 -2.84 -58.89 -53.90
N THR A 5 -2.24 -59.04 -52.71
CA THR A 5 -1.55 -57.99 -51.88
C THR A 5 -2.41 -57.07 -50.99
N LEU A 6 -1.94 -56.56 -49.83
CA LEU A 6 -1.00 -57.03 -48.77
C LEU A 6 -1.26 -56.16 -47.51
N LEU A 7 -0.88 -56.65 -46.30
CA LEU A 7 -0.52 -55.87 -45.08
C LEU A 7 -1.51 -54.90 -44.40
N GLY A 8 -1.47 -54.84 -43.05
CA GLY A 8 -2.13 -53.76 -42.29
C GLY A 8 -2.35 -53.96 -40.79
N LEU A 9 -1.41 -54.58 -40.06
CA LEU A 9 -1.56 -54.84 -38.62
C LEU A 9 -1.38 -53.56 -37.77
N THR A 10 -2.32 -53.20 -36.88
CA THR A 10 -2.06 -52.60 -35.54
C THR A 10 -3.35 -52.52 -34.70
N LYS A 11 -3.27 -52.94 -33.43
CA LYS A 11 -4.38 -52.82 -32.47
C LYS A 11 -4.34 -51.45 -31.77
N ARG A 12 -5.44 -50.71 -31.73
CA ARG A 12 -5.62 -49.58 -30.80
C ARG A 12 -6.29 -50.07 -29.52
N ILE A 13 -5.67 -49.78 -28.37
CA ILE A 13 -6.22 -50.04 -27.04
C ILE A 13 -6.99 -48.80 -26.60
N SER A 14 -8.22 -48.98 -26.12
CA SER A 14 -9.06 -47.91 -25.54
C SER A 14 -8.82 -47.77 -24.03
N SER A 15 -9.00 -46.55 -23.52
CA SER A 15 -9.25 -46.32 -22.09
C SER A 15 -10.39 -45.29 -21.93
N PRO A 16 -11.37 -45.55 -21.04
CA PRO A 16 -12.50 -44.65 -20.85
C PRO A 16 -12.22 -43.55 -19.82
N THR A 17 -12.80 -42.37 -20.06
CA THR A 17 -12.86 -41.24 -19.13
C THR A 17 -13.87 -41.50 -18.01
N ALA A 18 -13.51 -41.19 -16.76
CA ALA A 18 -14.41 -41.23 -15.62
C ALA A 18 -14.49 -39.86 -14.91
N THR A 19 -15.66 -39.22 -15.02
CA THR A 19 -16.04 -38.03 -14.24
C THR A 19 -16.66 -38.43 -12.90
N LEU A 20 -16.38 -37.69 -11.83
CA LEU A 20 -17.04 -37.90 -10.52
C LEU A 20 -17.50 -36.56 -9.93
N ILE A 21 -18.81 -36.47 -9.61
CA ILE A 21 -19.53 -35.24 -9.29
C ILE A 21 -20.33 -35.41 -7.98
N ARG A 22 -19.94 -34.66 -6.92
CA ARG A 22 -20.79 -34.21 -5.77
C ARG A 22 -21.38 -35.38 -4.91
N PRO A 23 -22.20 -35.23 -3.83
CA PRO A 23 -22.92 -34.10 -3.16
C PRO A 23 -22.32 -33.67 -1.79
N PHE A 24 -22.52 -32.45 -1.24
CA PHE A 24 -23.73 -31.76 -0.71
C PHE A 24 -24.11 -32.19 0.72
N SER A 25 -23.97 -31.26 1.70
CA SER A 25 -24.78 -31.26 2.93
C SER A 25 -25.00 -29.83 3.48
N SER A 26 -26.28 -29.50 3.63
CA SER A 26 -26.91 -28.54 4.57
C SER A 26 -26.03 -27.52 5.32
N ARG A 27 -26.31 -26.23 5.09
CA ARG A 27 -26.22 -25.18 6.13
C ARG A 27 -27.64 -24.81 6.58
N PRO A 28 -27.96 -24.82 7.88
CA PRO A 28 -29.12 -24.09 8.39
C PRO A 28 -28.79 -22.59 8.51
N ASP A 29 -29.82 -21.76 8.36
CA ASP A 29 -29.70 -20.31 8.38
C ASP A 29 -29.54 -19.76 9.81
N PHE A 30 -28.74 -18.71 9.96
CA PHE A 30 -28.74 -17.84 11.14
C PHE A 30 -29.23 -16.45 10.72
N PRO A 31 -30.16 -15.83 11.46
CA PRO A 31 -30.72 -14.53 11.09
C PRO A 31 -29.67 -13.42 11.16
N PHE A 32 -29.73 -12.53 10.17
CA PHE A 32 -28.90 -11.35 10.05
C PHE A 32 -29.75 -10.11 10.36
N GLU A 33 -29.51 -9.47 11.50
CA GLU A 33 -29.93 -8.10 11.78
C GLU A 33 -28.71 -7.37 12.37
N ALA A 34 -28.03 -6.50 11.61
CA ALA A 34 -28.46 -5.18 11.14
C ALA A 34 -28.29 -4.09 12.21
N THR A 35 -27.06 -3.59 12.33
CA THR A 35 -26.79 -2.25 12.86
C THR A 35 -27.13 -1.20 11.77
N PRO A 36 -28.11 -0.31 11.96
CA PRO A 36 -28.23 0.90 11.13
C PRO A 36 -27.10 1.88 11.55
N SER A 37 -26.44 2.65 10.67
CA SER A 37 -26.95 3.72 9.79
C SER A 37 -27.74 4.78 10.57
N ALA A 38 -27.59 6.09 10.36
CA ALA A 38 -26.62 6.89 9.61
C ALA A 38 -26.71 8.34 10.16
N GLU A 39 -26.19 9.35 9.42
CA GLU A 39 -26.62 10.77 9.51
C GLU A 39 -26.28 11.53 10.83
N ALA A 40 -26.11 12.87 10.87
CA ALA A 40 -26.05 13.92 9.85
C ALA A 40 -25.05 15.03 10.28
N GLN A 41 -24.86 16.05 9.42
CA GLN A 41 -23.95 17.19 9.65
C GLN A 41 -24.48 18.22 10.68
N PRO A 42 -23.60 19.07 11.27
CA PRO A 42 -23.97 20.02 12.33
C PRO A 42 -24.49 21.36 11.81
N LYS A 43 -25.48 21.96 12.48
CA LYS A 43 -25.80 23.40 12.36
C LYS A 43 -26.73 23.94 13.47
N VAL A 44 -26.67 25.28 13.65
CA VAL A 44 -27.59 26.19 14.39
C VAL A 44 -27.38 26.33 15.92
N GLU A 45 -26.64 27.39 16.27
CA GLU A 45 -26.98 28.53 17.16
C GLU A 45 -27.84 28.33 18.43
N THR A 46 -27.43 28.96 19.56
CA THR A 46 -28.15 30.09 20.23
C THR A 46 -27.44 30.57 21.54
N GLU A 47 -26.88 31.78 21.49
CA GLU A 47 -26.83 32.89 22.49
C GLU A 47 -26.38 32.80 23.98
N GLN A 48 -26.05 34.02 24.47
CA GLN A 48 -25.99 34.58 25.85
C GLN A 48 -24.60 34.56 26.53
N GLN A 49 -23.77 35.61 26.44
CA GLN A 49 -23.86 37.02 26.95
C GLN A 49 -23.80 37.19 28.48
N LYS A 50 -22.60 37.57 28.98
CA LYS A 50 -22.31 38.41 30.17
C LYS A 50 -20.78 38.63 30.22
N ASP A 51 -20.14 39.79 30.47
CA ASP A 51 -20.50 41.14 30.97
C ASP A 51 -19.73 42.27 30.21
N GLN A 52 -20.17 43.53 30.39
CA GLN A 52 -19.44 44.80 30.13
C GLN A 52 -18.86 45.36 31.47
N PRO A 53 -18.16 46.52 31.60
CA PRO A 53 -17.85 47.65 30.68
C PRO A 53 -16.30 47.90 30.56
N SER A 54 -15.72 48.95 29.96
CA SER A 54 -16.10 50.37 29.87
C SER A 54 -15.49 51.10 28.65
N ALA A 55 -16.03 52.29 28.37
CA ALA A 55 -15.67 53.12 27.22
C ALA A 55 -14.51 54.08 27.51
N GLU A 56 -13.71 54.35 26.48
CA GLU A 56 -13.08 55.67 26.31
C GLU A 56 -13.00 56.00 24.81
N LYS A 57 -13.33 57.25 24.46
CA LYS A 57 -13.30 57.75 23.07
C LYS A 57 -11.91 58.27 22.74
N ASN A 58 -11.48 58.15 21.50
CA ASN A 58 -10.71 59.19 20.81
C ASN A 58 -10.85 59.04 19.29
N ASP A 59 -10.85 60.18 18.60
CA ASP A 59 -11.18 60.29 17.17
C ASP A 59 -9.98 59.99 16.23
N GLN A 60 -10.27 59.91 14.93
CA GLN A 60 -9.38 59.37 13.85
C GLN A 60 -8.34 60.40 13.30
N PRO A 61 -7.72 60.22 12.10
CA PRO A 61 -6.58 59.36 11.69
C PRO A 61 -5.42 60.27 11.11
N PRO A 62 -4.58 59.97 10.06
CA PRO A 62 -4.26 58.72 9.33
C PRO A 62 -2.74 58.51 8.94
N MET A 63 -2.50 57.46 8.13
CA MET A 63 -1.42 57.25 7.11
C MET A 63 0.06 56.98 7.48
N ASP A 64 0.63 56.07 6.66
CA ASP A 64 2.01 55.92 6.19
C ASP A 64 3.18 55.59 7.14
N PHE A 65 3.58 54.30 7.15
CA PHE A 65 5.00 53.98 6.94
C PHE A 65 5.23 52.57 6.33
N LEU A 66 5.99 52.51 5.23
CA LEU A 66 6.53 51.27 4.66
C LEU A 66 7.79 50.85 5.43
N THR A 67 7.69 49.86 6.32
CA THR A 67 8.87 49.16 6.87
C THR A 67 9.00 47.76 6.32
N SER A 68 10.17 47.49 5.72
CA SER A 68 10.62 46.15 5.37
C SER A 68 10.59 45.22 6.58
N GLU A 69 9.89 44.10 6.47
CA GLU A 69 9.91 43.04 7.47
C GLU A 69 11.31 42.41 7.57
N THR A 70 12.11 42.88 8.53
CA THR A 70 13.28 42.14 9.01
C THR A 70 12.78 40.92 9.78
N ILE A 71 12.68 39.78 9.08
CA ILE A 71 12.26 38.49 9.65
C ILE A 71 13.14 38.17 10.87
N SER A 72 12.50 38.06 12.03
CA SER A 72 13.19 37.78 13.29
C SER A 72 13.58 36.30 13.37
N PRO A 73 14.79 35.95 13.84
CA PRO A 73 15.20 34.55 14.02
C PRO A 73 14.38 33.79 15.09
N SER A 74 13.46 34.46 15.79
CA SER A 74 12.49 33.84 16.70
C SER A 74 11.48 32.92 16.02
N ASP A 75 11.32 33.03 14.69
CA ASP A 75 10.28 32.29 13.95
C ASP A 75 10.67 30.83 13.63
N LEU A 76 11.83 30.37 14.12
CA LEU A 76 12.20 28.95 14.19
C LEU A 76 11.42 28.15 15.26
N ARG A 77 10.31 28.70 15.77
CA ARG A 77 9.29 27.92 16.49
C ARG A 77 8.58 27.02 15.49
N ILE A 78 9.07 25.80 15.35
CA ILE A 78 8.39 24.69 14.66
C ILE A 78 6.99 24.55 15.29
N THR A 79 5.98 25.10 14.61
CA THR A 79 4.60 25.10 15.11
C THR A 79 4.04 23.68 15.03
N ASN A 80 3.20 23.29 16.00
CA ASN A 80 2.74 21.90 16.09
C ASN A 80 1.96 21.42 14.85
N GLU A 81 1.36 22.36 14.12
CA GLU A 81 0.77 22.18 12.78
C GLU A 81 1.72 21.50 11.77
N THR A 82 3.03 21.80 11.84
CA THR A 82 4.03 21.26 10.89
C THR A 82 4.41 19.82 11.15
N PHE A 83 4.18 19.27 12.37
CA PHE A 83 4.43 17.86 12.62
C PHE A 83 3.43 16.96 11.87
N ASN A 84 2.17 17.40 11.76
CA ASN A 84 1.13 16.70 11.01
C ASN A 84 1.40 16.75 9.48
N SER A 85 1.90 17.88 8.96
CA SER A 85 2.23 17.97 7.53
C SER A 85 3.48 17.18 7.15
N LEU A 86 4.45 17.00 8.06
CA LEU A 86 5.62 16.14 7.84
C LEU A 86 5.31 14.63 7.89
N GLU A 87 4.24 14.20 8.57
CA GLU A 87 3.88 12.78 8.70
C GLU A 87 3.71 12.10 7.34
N GLN A 88 3.06 12.78 6.37
CA GLN A 88 2.86 12.26 5.01
C GLN A 88 4.19 12.01 4.25
N TYR A 89 5.26 12.72 4.63
CA TYR A 89 6.60 12.59 4.07
C TYR A 89 7.50 11.67 4.91
N GLN A 90 7.04 11.19 6.07
CA GLN A 90 7.83 10.33 6.96
C GLN A 90 8.22 9.02 6.24
N GLY A 91 9.51 8.68 6.32
CA GLY A 91 10.07 7.53 5.58
C GLY A 91 10.03 7.67 4.04
N ARG A 92 9.78 8.87 3.51
CA ARG A 92 9.77 9.19 2.08
C ARG A 92 10.57 10.46 1.73
N SER A 93 10.95 11.25 2.72
CA SER A 93 11.89 12.38 2.60
C SER A 93 13.33 11.97 2.92
N ILE A 94 14.26 12.84 2.52
CA ILE A 94 15.63 12.90 3.00
C ILE A 94 15.93 14.36 3.37
N GLY A 95 16.73 14.58 4.42
CA GLY A 95 17.15 15.93 4.80
C GLY A 95 18.07 16.58 3.76
N ASN A 96 18.45 17.84 3.98
CA ASN A 96 19.42 18.53 3.12
C ASN A 96 20.76 17.75 3.07
N VAL A 97 21.31 17.52 1.88
CA VAL A 97 22.57 16.78 1.66
C VAL A 97 23.46 17.58 0.72
N THR A 98 24.73 17.72 1.07
CA THR A 98 25.75 18.43 0.27
C THR A 98 25.98 17.83 -1.13
N ASN A 99 25.74 16.54 -1.31
CA ASN A 99 25.81 15.84 -2.58
C ASN A 99 24.43 15.30 -2.99
N THR A 100 23.78 16.01 -3.93
CA THR A 100 22.44 15.70 -4.44
C THR A 100 22.35 14.32 -5.10
N MET A 101 23.41 13.86 -5.77
CA MET A 101 23.43 12.57 -6.47
C MET A 101 23.36 11.39 -5.47
N SER A 102 24.18 11.44 -4.41
CA SER A 102 24.13 10.47 -3.32
C SER A 102 22.78 10.49 -2.59
N ALA A 103 22.19 11.68 -2.43
CA ALA A 103 20.83 11.87 -1.94
C ALA A 103 19.79 11.13 -2.80
N TYR A 104 19.81 11.32 -4.13
CA TYR A 104 18.90 10.62 -5.04
C TYR A 104 19.01 9.09 -4.95
N TYR A 105 20.23 8.53 -4.88
CA TYR A 105 20.40 7.08 -4.72
C TYR A 105 19.84 6.57 -3.38
N ARG A 106 20.08 7.30 -2.28
CA ARG A 106 19.54 6.96 -0.95
C ARG A 106 18.01 7.00 -0.94
N LEU A 107 17.42 8.06 -1.47
CA LEU A 107 15.96 8.20 -1.62
C LEU A 107 15.36 7.08 -2.48
N ASN A 108 16.01 6.74 -3.59
CA ASN A 108 15.60 5.64 -4.47
C ASN A 108 15.60 4.29 -3.74
N ALA A 109 16.59 4.03 -2.88
CA ALA A 109 16.64 2.84 -2.03
C ALA A 109 15.52 2.83 -0.97
N ILE A 110 15.27 3.95 -0.29
CA ILE A 110 14.18 4.09 0.69
C ILE A 110 12.82 3.78 0.05
N LEU A 111 12.50 4.42 -1.08
CA LEU A 111 11.24 4.20 -1.81
C LEU A 111 11.08 2.77 -2.36
N LYS A 112 12.18 2.05 -2.59
CA LYS A 112 12.18 0.63 -2.98
C LYS A 112 11.92 -0.27 -1.77
N ASN A 113 12.60 -0.03 -0.65
CA ASN A 113 12.45 -0.81 0.58
C ASN A 113 11.03 -0.68 1.17
N ASN A 114 10.49 0.54 1.17
CA ASN A 114 9.13 0.84 1.61
C ASN A 114 8.05 0.47 0.57
N ASN A 115 8.40 -0.23 -0.52
CA ASN A 115 7.50 -0.72 -1.58
C ASN A 115 6.62 0.33 -2.28
N VAL A 116 6.78 1.62 -2.03
CA VAL A 116 5.92 2.72 -2.52
C VAL A 116 5.68 2.65 -4.03
N ARG A 117 6.72 2.42 -4.83
CA ARG A 117 6.60 2.30 -6.31
C ARG A 117 5.91 1.02 -6.80
N LYS A 118 5.77 0.00 -5.96
CA LYS A 118 4.99 -1.20 -6.24
C LYS A 118 3.52 -0.97 -5.90
N GLU A 119 3.25 -0.31 -4.77
CA GLU A 119 1.90 0.08 -4.34
C GLU A 119 1.26 1.06 -5.32
N LEU A 120 1.95 2.13 -5.72
CA LEU A 120 1.48 3.08 -6.74
C LEU A 120 1.14 2.40 -8.09
N ARG A 121 1.85 1.31 -8.44
CA ARG A 121 1.56 0.53 -9.65
C ARG A 121 0.38 -0.43 -9.46
N ALA A 122 0.23 -1.02 -8.28
CA ALA A 122 -0.90 -1.88 -7.96
C ALA A 122 -2.21 -1.08 -7.83
N ASN A 123 -2.15 0.13 -7.25
CA ASN A 123 -3.30 0.99 -6.99
C ASN A 123 -3.74 1.82 -8.21
N ARG A 124 -3.01 1.80 -9.32
CA ARG A 124 -3.36 2.52 -10.56
C ARG A 124 -4.72 2.09 -11.13
N HIS A 125 -5.08 0.82 -10.94
CA HIS A 125 -6.35 0.25 -11.37
C HIS A 125 -6.92 -0.62 -10.25
N TYR A 126 -8.25 -0.75 -10.21
CA TYR A 126 -8.90 -1.62 -9.23
C TYR A 126 -8.59 -3.11 -9.46
N GLU A 127 -7.96 -3.76 -8.48
CA GLU A 127 -7.75 -5.21 -8.44
C GLU A 127 -8.87 -5.87 -7.61
N LYS A 128 -9.68 -6.75 -8.23
CA LYS A 128 -10.72 -7.52 -7.51
C LYS A 128 -10.10 -8.27 -6.31
N PRO A 129 -10.74 -8.30 -5.13
CA PRO A 129 -10.11 -8.79 -3.89
C PRO A 129 -9.68 -10.27 -3.94
N THR A 130 -10.39 -11.10 -4.72
CA THR A 130 -10.03 -12.51 -4.97
C THR A 130 -8.73 -12.63 -5.77
N VAL A 131 -8.54 -11.79 -6.79
CA VAL A 131 -7.31 -11.72 -7.60
C VAL A 131 -6.14 -11.23 -6.74
N ALA A 132 -6.35 -10.17 -5.95
CA ALA A 132 -5.35 -9.64 -5.02
C ALA A 132 -4.89 -10.70 -3.99
N ARG A 133 -5.81 -11.48 -3.43
CA ARG A 133 -5.48 -12.61 -2.53
C ARG A 133 -4.66 -13.68 -3.24
N ARG A 134 -5.06 -14.10 -4.45
CA ARG A 134 -4.34 -15.10 -5.26
C ARG A 134 -2.92 -14.63 -5.60
N ARG A 135 -2.76 -13.38 -6.05
CA ARG A 135 -1.47 -12.75 -6.35
C ARG A 135 -0.56 -12.71 -5.13
N LYS A 136 -1.04 -12.19 -3.99
CA LYS A 136 -0.28 -12.14 -2.72
C LYS A 136 0.18 -13.53 -2.26
N ASN A 137 -0.63 -14.58 -2.46
CA ASN A 137 -0.23 -15.95 -2.13
C ASN A 137 0.90 -16.47 -3.04
N ILE A 138 0.78 -16.26 -4.36
CA ILE A 138 1.82 -16.65 -5.33
C ILE A 138 3.14 -15.91 -5.04
N GLU A 139 3.08 -14.59 -4.77
CA GLU A 139 4.24 -13.79 -4.39
C GLU A 139 4.91 -14.30 -3.09
N ARG A 140 4.11 -14.60 -2.06
CA ARG A 140 4.62 -15.19 -0.80
C ARG A 140 5.32 -16.53 -1.04
N ASN A 141 4.69 -17.44 -1.79
CA ASN A 141 5.24 -18.77 -2.06
C ASN A 141 6.54 -18.69 -2.87
N ARG A 142 6.62 -17.80 -3.87
CA ARG A 142 7.87 -17.53 -4.60
C ARG A 142 8.97 -16.98 -3.68
N LYS A 143 8.65 -16.05 -2.77
CA LYS A 143 9.62 -15.51 -1.80
C LYS A 143 10.13 -16.60 -0.83
N LEU A 144 9.23 -17.42 -0.28
CA LEU A 144 9.58 -18.51 0.63
C LEU A 144 10.42 -19.58 -0.08
N PHE A 145 10.03 -19.99 -1.28
CA PHE A 145 10.77 -20.94 -2.10
C PHE A 145 12.20 -20.44 -2.39
N GLY A 146 12.33 -19.19 -2.87
CA GLY A 146 13.63 -18.57 -3.10
C GLY A 146 14.52 -18.57 -1.85
N ALA A 147 13.98 -18.14 -0.70
CA ALA A 147 14.72 -18.15 0.56
C ALA A 147 15.17 -19.56 1.01
N MET A 148 14.31 -20.58 0.85
CA MET A 148 14.66 -21.97 1.14
C MET A 148 15.75 -22.51 0.22
N VAL A 149 15.67 -22.23 -1.08
CA VAL A 149 16.70 -22.63 -2.06
C VAL A 149 18.02 -21.94 -1.77
N SER A 150 18.02 -20.61 -1.56
CA SER A 150 19.23 -19.87 -1.19
C SER A 150 19.88 -20.39 0.09
N LYS A 151 19.09 -20.74 1.12
CA LYS A 151 19.61 -21.36 2.36
C LYS A 151 20.27 -22.71 2.10
N LYS A 152 19.67 -23.58 1.27
CA LYS A 152 20.25 -24.88 0.90
C LYS A 152 21.53 -24.73 0.08
N VAL A 153 21.55 -23.83 -0.91
CA VAL A 153 22.73 -23.54 -1.73
C VAL A 153 23.87 -22.98 -0.87
N ALA A 154 23.58 -22.03 0.03
CA ALA A 154 24.57 -21.49 0.95
C ALA A 154 25.18 -22.58 1.86
N LEU A 155 24.38 -23.52 2.36
CA LEU A 155 24.87 -24.66 3.14
C LEU A 155 25.81 -25.55 2.31
N ILE A 156 25.43 -25.90 1.08
CA ILE A 156 26.26 -26.71 0.17
C ILE A 156 27.58 -25.99 -0.15
N MET A 157 27.55 -24.68 -0.39
CA MET A 157 28.76 -23.87 -0.60
C MET A 157 29.68 -23.88 0.63
N GLN A 158 29.12 -23.81 1.85
CA GLN A 158 29.89 -23.91 3.09
C GLN A 158 30.46 -25.32 3.31
N MET A 159 29.77 -26.39 2.91
CA MET A 159 30.29 -27.76 2.97
C MET A 159 31.47 -27.93 2.01
N LYS A 160 31.28 -27.53 0.75
CA LYS A 160 32.33 -27.53 -0.28
C LYS A 160 33.58 -26.74 0.17
N GLN A 161 33.40 -25.57 0.79
CA GLN A 161 34.50 -24.76 1.29
C GLN A 161 35.27 -25.45 2.44
N ARG A 162 34.62 -26.34 3.20
CA ARG A 162 35.24 -27.15 4.26
C ARG A 162 35.86 -28.46 3.74
N GLY A 163 35.78 -28.75 2.45
CA GLY A 163 36.29 -30.00 1.86
C GLY A 163 35.37 -31.21 2.02
N MET A 164 34.06 -30.98 2.26
CA MET A 164 33.00 -32.00 2.17
C MET A 164 32.25 -31.89 0.85
#